data_AF-A0A8T1VZ25-F1
#
_entry.id   AF-A0A8T1VZ25-F1
#
_cell.length_a   1.000
_cell.length_b   1.000
_cell.length_c   1.000
_cell.angle_alpha   90.00
_cell.angle_beta   90.00
_cell.angle_gamma   90.00
#
_symmetry.space_group_name_H-M   'P 1'
#
loop_
_entity.id
_entity.type
_entity.pdbx_description
1 polymer ?
#
loop_
_entity_poly.entity_id
_entity_poly.type
_entity_poly.pdbx_seq_one_letter_code
_entity_poly.pdbx_strand_id
1 'polypeptide(L)'
;MFKLATFAAIIAVVASTVSQSTASPAGGVVDALHNVSSGSASVGNASDAGVVESGYQVADVSGAQACGGEGFDYSRFWVGPMPKGDATKLSCVSGYRCEAQGPNPIFWCKQYALPLNAKCGGYTYYTLFKCIDGTACTVDPVRYEPRCLPVDSA
;
A
#
# COMPACT_ATOMS: atom_id res chain seq x y z
N MET A 1 -37.88 -9.76 38.16
CA MET A 1 -37.51 -8.32 38.18
C MET A 1 -36.36 -8.13 37.18
N PHE A 2 -36.67 -7.73 35.95
CA PHE A 2 -35.68 -7.48 34.89
C PHE A 2 -35.46 -5.97 34.78
N LYS A 3 -34.25 -5.50 35.08
CA LYS A 3 -33.83 -4.11 34.83
C LYS A 3 -33.32 -4.02 33.39
N LEU A 4 -34.12 -3.43 32.49
CA LEU A 4 -33.65 -2.97 31.18
C LEU A 4 -32.78 -1.71 31.41
N ALA A 5 -31.51 -1.78 31.04
CA ALA A 5 -30.66 -0.60 30.91
C ALA A 5 -30.70 -0.16 29.45
N THR A 6 -31.40 0.94 29.19
CA THR A 6 -31.49 1.59 27.88
C THR A 6 -30.19 2.35 27.62
N PHE A 7 -29.36 1.87 26.69
CA PHE A 7 -28.19 2.61 26.22
C PHE A 7 -28.61 3.52 25.06
N ALA A 8 -28.59 4.84 25.29
CA ALA A 8 -28.79 5.83 24.25
C ALA A 8 -27.54 5.92 23.37
N ALA A 9 -27.67 5.64 22.07
CA ALA A 9 -26.62 5.82 21.08
C ALA A 9 -26.57 7.29 20.62
N ILE A 10 -25.42 7.95 20.82
CA ILE A 10 -25.17 9.30 20.27
C ILE A 10 -24.66 9.13 18.85
N ILE A 11 -25.46 9.53 17.86
CA ILE A 11 -25.05 9.60 16.45
C ILE A 11 -24.43 10.98 16.20
N ALA A 12 -23.10 11.05 16.06
CA ALA A 12 -22.42 12.24 15.61
C ALA A 12 -22.37 12.26 14.07
N VAL A 13 -23.10 13.18 13.44
CA VAL A 13 -23.00 13.46 12.01
C VAL A 13 -21.81 14.40 11.79
N VAL A 14 -20.72 13.90 11.21
CA VAL A 14 -19.60 14.74 10.79
C VAL A 14 -19.90 15.24 9.38
N ALA A 15 -20.15 16.54 9.24
CA ALA A 15 -20.33 17.20 7.95
C ALA A 15 -18.95 17.43 7.31
N SER A 16 -18.64 16.73 6.23
CA SER A 16 -17.47 17.00 5.39
C SER A 16 -17.82 18.06 4.36
N THR A 17 -17.24 19.25 4.47
CA THR A 17 -17.37 20.34 3.49
C THR A 17 -16.68 19.95 2.18
N VAL A 18 -17.45 19.94 1.08
CA VAL A 18 -16.94 19.72 -0.29
C VAL A 18 -16.43 21.06 -0.83
N SER A 19 -15.12 21.23 -0.98
CA SER A 19 -14.57 22.37 -1.71
C SER A 19 -14.73 22.14 -3.21
N GLN A 20 -15.76 22.73 -3.80
CA GLN A 20 -15.88 22.88 -5.25
C GLN A 20 -14.96 24.01 -5.71
N SER A 21 -13.96 23.68 -6.52
CA SER A 21 -13.20 24.69 -7.26
C SER A 21 -13.82 24.86 -8.65
N THR A 22 -14.63 25.89 -8.80
CA THR A 22 -15.12 26.41 -10.08
C THR A 22 -14.03 27.28 -10.75
N ALA A 23 -13.64 26.94 -11.98
CA ALA A 23 -13.11 27.90 -12.93
C ALA A 23 -13.69 27.59 -14.33
N SER A 24 -14.34 28.60 -14.91
CA SER A 24 -15.12 28.56 -16.16
C SER A 24 -14.25 28.82 -17.42
N PRO A 25 -14.80 28.67 -18.65
CA PRO A 25 -14.05 28.31 -19.86
C PRO A 25 -13.48 29.51 -20.63
N ALA A 26 -12.39 29.30 -21.37
CA ALA A 26 -12.03 30.14 -22.51
C ALA A 26 -11.29 29.29 -23.54
N GLY A 27 -11.86 29.20 -24.75
CA GLY A 27 -11.21 28.59 -25.91
C GLY A 27 -10.10 29.47 -26.46
N GLY A 28 -9.14 28.84 -27.13
CA GLY A 28 -8.05 29.52 -27.83
C GLY A 28 -7.01 28.54 -28.33
N VAL A 29 -7.23 27.99 -29.52
CA VAL A 29 -6.22 27.30 -30.34
C VAL A 29 -5.11 28.29 -30.72
N VAL A 30 -3.83 27.89 -30.63
CA VAL A 30 -2.82 27.92 -31.71
C VAL A 30 -1.46 27.32 -31.28
N ASP A 31 -0.86 26.66 -32.26
CA ASP A 31 0.45 26.01 -32.39
C ASP A 31 1.70 26.74 -31.84
N ALA A 32 2.66 25.92 -31.39
CA ALA A 32 4.05 25.78 -31.91
C ALA A 32 4.99 25.41 -30.74
N LEU A 33 5.66 24.25 -30.66
CA LEU A 33 6.61 23.56 -31.54
C LEU A 33 7.95 23.42 -30.77
N HIS A 34 8.59 22.25 -30.92
CA HIS A 34 9.97 21.88 -30.54
C HIS A 34 10.24 21.37 -29.11
N ASN A 35 10.22 20.04 -28.96
CA ASN A 35 11.49 19.32 -28.81
C ASN A 35 11.36 17.86 -29.30
N VAL A 36 11.46 17.67 -30.61
CA VAL A 36 11.72 16.37 -31.22
C VAL A 36 13.23 16.16 -31.14
N SER A 37 13.69 15.23 -30.29
CA SER A 37 15.03 14.67 -30.44
C SER A 37 14.91 13.44 -31.33
N SER A 38 15.42 13.62 -32.54
CA SER A 38 15.44 12.70 -33.66
C SER A 38 16.05 11.35 -33.32
N GLY A 39 15.30 10.28 -33.56
CA GLY A 39 15.80 8.92 -33.79
C GLY A 39 15.09 8.39 -35.04
N SER A 40 15.84 8.24 -36.12
CA SER A 40 15.38 8.06 -37.50
C SER A 40 14.29 7.00 -37.70
N ALA A 41 13.24 7.39 -38.43
CA ALA A 41 12.29 6.47 -39.03
C ALA A 41 12.92 5.79 -40.25
N SER A 42 13.16 4.49 -40.15
CA SER A 42 13.16 3.59 -41.31
C SER A 42 11.79 2.94 -41.39
N VAL A 43 11.02 3.30 -42.41
CA VAL A 43 9.77 2.66 -42.80
C VAL A 43 10.03 1.17 -43.04
N GLY A 44 9.53 0.34 -42.12
CA GLY A 44 9.54 -1.11 -42.21
C GLY A 44 8.26 -1.63 -41.58
N ASN A 45 7.43 -2.24 -42.40
CA ASN A 45 6.16 -2.85 -42.06
C ASN A 45 6.29 -3.79 -40.83
N ALA A 46 5.78 -3.39 -39.67
CA ALA A 46 5.62 -4.26 -38.51
C ALA A 46 4.51 -3.71 -37.62
N SER A 47 3.37 -4.42 -37.65
CA SER A 47 2.31 -4.53 -36.65
C SER A 47 2.17 -3.37 -35.65
N ASP A 48 1.03 -2.69 -35.69
CA ASP A 48 0.52 -1.86 -34.61
C ASP A 48 0.41 -2.71 -33.33
N ALA A 49 1.54 -2.86 -32.63
CA ALA A 49 1.62 -3.45 -31.32
C ALA A 49 1.10 -2.38 -30.37
N GLY A 50 -0.23 -2.24 -30.34
CA GLY A 50 -0.93 -1.41 -29.38
C GLY A 50 -0.30 -1.62 -28.01
N VAL A 51 0.16 -0.52 -27.40
CA VAL A 51 0.75 -0.54 -26.07
C VAL A 51 -0.28 -1.18 -25.14
N VAL A 52 -0.02 -2.42 -24.72
CA VAL A 52 -0.89 -3.10 -23.75
C VAL A 52 -0.67 -2.39 -22.42
N GLU A 53 -1.62 -1.54 -22.06
CA GLU A 53 -1.59 -0.82 -20.78
C GLU A 53 -1.53 -1.85 -19.65
N SER A 54 -0.46 -1.79 -18.85
CA SER A 54 -0.27 -2.71 -17.72
C SER A 54 -1.23 -2.34 -16.60
N GLY A 55 -1.85 -3.34 -15.98
CA GLY A 55 -2.71 -3.10 -14.83
C GLY A 55 -1.92 -2.63 -13.62
N TYR A 56 -2.58 -1.91 -12.71
CA TYR A 56 -1.97 -1.39 -11.50
C TYR A 56 -2.91 -1.47 -10.30
N GLN A 57 -2.31 -1.46 -9.11
CA GLN A 57 -3.04 -1.49 -7.85
C GLN A 57 -3.55 -0.10 -7.48
N VAL A 58 -4.83 0.04 -7.14
CA VAL A 58 -5.48 1.31 -6.79
C VAL A 58 -5.62 1.55 -5.29
N ALA A 59 -5.48 0.51 -4.47
CA ALA A 59 -5.62 0.61 -3.02
C ALA A 59 -4.78 -0.46 -2.32
N ASP A 60 -4.21 -0.11 -1.18
CA ASP A 60 -3.51 -1.06 -0.31
C ASP A 60 -4.50 -1.96 0.45
N VAL A 61 -4.11 -3.22 0.65
CA VAL A 61 -4.88 -4.20 1.42
C VAL A 61 -4.68 -3.95 2.92
N SER A 62 -5.74 -4.03 3.73
CA SER A 62 -5.62 -3.76 5.17
C SER A 62 -4.82 -4.87 5.88
N GLY A 63 -4.27 -4.54 7.06
CA GLY A 63 -3.50 -5.50 7.86
C GLY A 63 -4.31 -6.75 8.20
N ALA A 64 -3.66 -7.92 8.21
CA ALA A 64 -4.25 -9.22 8.49
C ALA A 64 -5.36 -9.68 7.53
N GLN A 65 -5.49 -9.07 6.35
CA GLN A 65 -6.38 -9.53 5.28
C GLN A 65 -5.64 -10.36 4.23
N ALA A 66 -6.40 -11.15 3.45
CA ALA A 66 -5.88 -11.81 2.26
C ALA A 66 -5.46 -10.75 1.23
N CYS A 67 -4.33 -10.95 0.58
CA CYS A 67 -3.69 -9.97 -0.31
C CYS A 67 -3.31 -10.53 -1.68
N GLY A 68 -3.90 -11.67 -2.05
CA GLY A 68 -3.66 -12.31 -3.34
C GLY A 68 -3.65 -13.83 -3.23
N GLY A 69 -3.29 -14.47 -4.33
CA GLY A 69 -3.29 -15.92 -4.48
C GLY A 69 -4.52 -16.46 -5.21
N GLU A 70 -4.59 -17.79 -5.29
CA GLU A 70 -5.64 -18.50 -6.05
C GLU A 70 -7.04 -18.18 -5.49
N GLY A 71 -7.97 -17.81 -6.38
CA GLY A 71 -9.34 -17.47 -6.02
C GLY A 71 -9.54 -16.12 -5.31
N PHE A 72 -8.49 -15.30 -5.18
CA PHE A 72 -8.60 -13.95 -4.61
C PHE A 72 -9.32 -12.97 -5.55
N ASP A 73 -10.23 -12.16 -5.01
CA ASP A 73 -10.93 -11.11 -5.78
C ASP A 73 -10.12 -9.81 -5.85
N TYR A 74 -9.48 -9.59 -7.00
CA TYR A 74 -8.67 -8.41 -7.27
C TYR A 74 -9.49 -7.17 -7.68
N SER A 75 -10.79 -7.30 -7.96
CA SER A 75 -11.61 -6.22 -8.55
C SER A 75 -11.64 -4.93 -7.72
N ARG A 76 -11.44 -5.04 -6.40
CA ARG A 76 -11.43 -3.91 -5.47
C ARG A 76 -10.10 -3.19 -5.38
N PHE A 77 -9.02 -3.84 -5.81
CA PHE A 77 -7.65 -3.36 -5.60
C PHE A 77 -6.90 -3.15 -6.90
N TRP A 78 -7.42 -3.59 -8.04
CA TRP A 78 -6.71 -3.60 -9.31
C TRP A 78 -7.53 -2.98 -10.44
N VAL A 79 -6.86 -2.25 -11.33
CA VAL A 79 -7.44 -1.72 -12.57
C VAL A 79 -6.56 -2.10 -13.76
N GLY A 80 -7.19 -2.25 -14.92
CA GLY A 80 -6.53 -2.74 -16.13
C GLY A 80 -6.56 -4.27 -16.24
N PRO A 81 -5.67 -4.87 -17.06
CA PRO A 81 -5.60 -6.31 -17.22
C PRO A 81 -5.41 -7.02 -15.88
N MET A 82 -6.25 -8.03 -15.62
CA MET A 82 -6.23 -8.78 -14.38
C MET A 82 -4.87 -9.46 -14.21
N PRO A 83 -4.22 -9.35 -13.04
CA PRO A 83 -2.91 -9.91 -12.84
C PRO A 83 -3.02 -11.45 -12.75
N LYS A 84 -1.93 -12.17 -13.01
CA LYS A 84 -1.93 -13.65 -12.94
C LYS A 84 -2.27 -14.09 -11.52
N GLY A 85 -3.54 -14.46 -11.31
CA GLY A 85 -4.20 -14.53 -10.01
C GLY A 85 -3.46 -15.36 -8.96
N ASP A 86 -2.78 -16.42 -9.38
CA ASP A 86 -2.20 -17.41 -8.47
C ASP A 86 -0.87 -16.98 -7.84
N ALA A 87 -0.15 -16.03 -8.47
CA ALA A 87 1.16 -15.56 -8.01
C ALA A 87 1.17 -14.08 -7.61
N THR A 88 0.08 -13.38 -7.83
CA THR A 88 0.03 -11.94 -7.59
C THR A 88 -0.08 -11.63 -6.11
N LYS A 89 0.78 -10.73 -5.64
CA LYS A 89 0.81 -10.23 -4.27
C LYS A 89 0.54 -8.75 -4.29
N LEU A 90 -0.57 -8.33 -3.69
CA LEU A 90 -0.91 -6.93 -3.55
C LEU A 90 -0.08 -6.28 -2.44
N SER A 91 0.09 -4.97 -2.55
CA SER A 91 0.65 -4.11 -1.52
C SER A 91 -0.31 -4.04 -0.33
N CYS A 92 0.23 -4.20 0.87
CA CYS A 92 -0.51 -4.05 2.12
C CYS A 92 -0.29 -2.64 2.68
N VAL A 93 -1.16 -2.22 3.60
CA VAL A 93 -0.95 -1.01 4.40
C VAL A 93 0.42 -1.03 5.07
N SER A 94 0.97 0.17 5.28
CA SER A 94 2.30 0.32 5.85
C SER A 94 2.46 -0.46 7.16
N GLY A 95 3.59 -1.14 7.31
CA GLY A 95 3.83 -2.07 8.43
C GLY A 95 3.49 -3.53 8.13
N TYR A 96 2.86 -3.83 6.98
CA TYR A 96 2.49 -5.19 6.58
C TYR A 96 3.12 -5.57 5.24
N ARG A 97 3.37 -6.87 5.02
CA ARG A 97 3.80 -7.45 3.75
C ARG A 97 2.92 -8.63 3.37
N CYS A 98 2.71 -8.79 2.07
CA CYS A 98 1.93 -9.90 1.53
C CYS A 98 2.80 -11.16 1.43
N GLU A 99 2.49 -12.14 2.28
CA GLU A 99 3.29 -13.36 2.44
C GLU A 99 2.43 -14.62 2.35
N ALA A 100 3.03 -15.71 1.90
CA ALA A 100 2.39 -17.03 1.94
C ALA A 100 2.25 -17.52 3.38
N GLN A 101 1.20 -18.29 3.65
CA GLN A 101 0.98 -18.97 4.91
C GLN A 101 1.08 -20.48 4.70
N GLY A 102 2.31 -21.00 4.77
CA GLY A 102 2.57 -22.42 4.53
C GLY A 102 2.21 -22.82 3.09
N PRO A 103 1.61 -24.01 2.86
CA PRO A 103 1.23 -24.48 1.53
C PRO A 103 -0.08 -23.85 1.00
N ASN A 104 -0.66 -22.89 1.71
CA ASN A 104 -1.91 -22.25 1.30
C ASN A 104 -1.69 -21.43 0.01
N PRO A 105 -2.51 -21.62 -1.05
CA PRO A 105 -2.42 -20.82 -2.27
C PRO A 105 -2.85 -19.35 -2.08
N ILE A 106 -3.39 -18.98 -0.91
CA ILE A 106 -3.76 -17.60 -0.55
C ILE A 106 -2.63 -16.92 0.24
N PHE A 107 -2.32 -15.69 -0.15
CA PHE A 107 -1.37 -14.81 0.55
C PHE A 107 -2.09 -13.91 1.56
N TRP A 108 -1.40 -13.57 2.64
CA TRP A 108 -1.93 -12.75 3.74
C TRP A 108 -1.02 -11.58 4.06
N CYS A 109 -1.60 -10.42 4.35
CA CYS A 109 -0.90 -9.27 4.90
C CYS A 109 -0.47 -9.58 6.33
N LYS A 110 0.80 -9.94 6.52
CA LYS A 110 1.41 -10.16 7.83
C LYS A 110 2.16 -8.92 8.26
N GLN A 111 2.08 -8.59 9.55
CA GLN A 111 2.83 -7.48 10.09
C GLN A 111 4.31 -7.78 9.91
N TYR A 112 5.02 -6.91 9.20
CA TYR A 112 6.45 -7.03 9.06
C TYR A 112 7.10 -6.65 10.38
N ALA A 113 7.73 -7.63 11.01
CA ALA A 113 8.50 -7.42 12.21
C ALA A 113 9.97 -7.18 11.85
N LEU A 114 10.54 -6.11 12.40
CA LEU A 114 11.95 -5.80 12.30
C LEU A 114 12.77 -6.87 13.04
N PRO A 115 13.84 -7.41 12.41
CA PRO A 115 14.67 -8.44 13.04
C PRO A 115 15.44 -7.86 14.24
N LEU A 116 16.01 -8.76 15.06
CA LEU A 116 16.93 -8.38 16.12
C LEU A 116 18.00 -7.44 15.58
N ASN A 117 18.32 -6.38 16.34
CA ASN A 117 19.26 -5.32 15.97
C ASN A 117 18.83 -4.47 14.75
N ALA A 118 17.65 -4.61 14.17
CA ALA A 118 17.24 -3.65 13.14
C ALA A 118 17.01 -2.25 13.73
N LYS A 119 17.32 -1.22 12.96
CA LYS A 119 16.97 0.17 13.32
C LYS A 119 15.45 0.30 13.28
N CYS A 120 14.86 0.75 14.39
CA CYS A 120 13.41 0.79 14.58
C CYS A 120 12.86 2.21 14.79
N GLY A 121 13.74 3.21 14.84
CA GLY A 121 13.35 4.61 15.01
C GLY A 121 14.43 5.60 14.56
N GLY A 122 14.11 6.88 14.70
CA GLY A 122 14.98 8.01 14.36
C GLY A 122 14.23 9.08 13.55
N TYR A 123 14.87 10.23 13.32
CA TYR A 123 14.25 11.38 12.64
C TYR A 123 13.72 11.06 11.23
N THR A 124 14.21 9.98 10.60
CA THR A 124 13.78 9.50 9.28
C THR A 124 13.09 8.13 9.31
N TYR A 125 12.94 7.51 10.49
CA TYR A 125 12.35 6.19 10.64
C TYR A 125 10.96 6.31 11.27
N TYR A 126 9.94 6.22 10.43
CA TYR A 126 8.56 6.14 10.88
C TYR A 126 8.36 4.85 11.67
N THR A 127 7.80 4.97 12.87
CA THR A 127 7.58 3.95 13.91
C THR A 127 6.58 2.85 13.52
N LEU A 128 6.38 2.58 12.23
CA LEU A 128 5.32 1.71 11.74
C LEU A 128 5.65 0.22 11.83
N PHE A 129 6.92 -0.15 11.96
CA PHE A 129 7.30 -1.55 12.04
C PHE A 129 7.51 -1.98 13.49
N LYS A 130 6.80 -3.05 13.88
CA LYS A 130 6.98 -3.72 15.17
C LYS A 130 8.34 -4.43 15.17
N CYS A 131 9.00 -4.54 16.30
CA CYS A 131 10.13 -5.46 16.43
C CYS A 131 9.64 -6.92 16.51
N ILE A 132 10.52 -7.88 16.19
CA ILE A 132 10.22 -9.31 16.37
C ILE A 132 9.90 -9.62 17.83
N ASP A 133 9.04 -10.60 18.07
CA ASP A 133 8.62 -10.95 19.43
C ASP A 133 9.83 -11.29 20.32
N GLY A 134 9.77 -10.88 21.59
CA GLY A 134 10.91 -10.94 22.51
C GLY A 134 11.91 -9.77 22.37
N THR A 135 11.65 -8.82 21.47
CA THR A 135 12.45 -7.59 21.35
C THR A 135 11.57 -6.34 21.39
N ALA A 136 12.13 -5.23 21.84
CA ALA A 136 11.49 -3.92 21.85
C ALA A 136 12.39 -2.87 21.20
N CYS A 137 11.78 -1.81 20.68
CA CYS A 137 12.51 -0.69 20.12
C CYS A 137 13.08 0.15 21.27
N THR A 138 14.38 0.00 21.55
CA THR A 138 15.09 0.70 22.63
C THR A 138 16.38 1.34 22.11
N VAL A 139 16.88 2.36 22.81
CA VAL A 139 18.12 3.05 22.39
C VAL A 139 19.32 2.15 22.70
N ASP A 140 20.06 1.76 21.66
CA ASP A 140 21.33 1.04 21.76
C ASP A 140 22.36 1.93 22.48
N PRO A 141 22.91 1.51 23.64
CA PRO A 141 23.82 2.34 24.43
C PRO A 141 25.20 2.52 23.79
N VAL A 142 25.55 1.69 22.80
CA VAL A 142 26.83 1.79 22.07
C VAL A 142 26.68 2.72 20.88
N ARG A 143 25.57 2.60 20.15
CA ARG A 143 25.33 3.34 18.91
C ARG A 143 24.53 4.62 19.09
N TYR A 144 23.87 4.79 20.23
CA TYR A 144 22.94 5.88 20.52
C TYR A 144 21.82 5.99 19.48
N GLU A 145 21.35 4.84 18.97
CA GLU A 145 20.27 4.75 18.00
C GLU A 145 19.17 3.78 18.47
N PRO A 146 17.89 4.05 18.19
CA PRO A 146 16.81 3.12 18.52
C PRO A 146 16.85 1.88 17.63
N ARG A 147 16.99 0.70 18.27
CA ARG A 147 17.10 -0.60 17.62
C ARG A 147 16.23 -1.64 18.33
N CYS A 148 15.85 -2.69 17.60
CA CYS A 148 15.14 -3.83 18.19
C CYS A 148 16.10 -4.63 19.05
N LEU A 149 16.04 -4.46 20.37
CA LEU A 149 16.89 -5.16 21.34
C LEU A 149 16.04 -6.08 22.22
N PRO A 150 16.61 -7.15 22.81
CA PRO A 150 15.88 -8.04 23.69
C PRO A 150 15.20 -7.27 24.82
N VAL A 151 13.96 -7.62 25.14
CA VAL A 151 13.36 -7.17 26.40
C VAL A 151 13.97 -8.02 27.51
N ASP A 152 14.59 -7.39 28.50
CA ASP A 152 15.07 -8.12 29.67
C ASP A 152 13.87 -8.88 30.26
N SER A 153 14.02 -10.21 30.34
CA SER A 153 13.00 -11.06 30.95
C SER A 153 13.10 -10.85 32.46
N ALA A 154 12.27 -9.95 32.98
CA ALA A 154 12.10 -9.75 34.41
C ALA A 154 11.46 -10.98 35.06
#